data_AF-A0A231H108-F1
#
_entry.id   AF-A0A231H108-F1
#
_cell.length_a   1.000
_cell.length_b   1.000
_cell.length_c   1.000
_cell.angle_alpha   90.00
_cell.angle_beta   90.00
_cell.angle_gamma   90.00
#
_symmetry.space_group_name_H-M   'P 1'
#
loop_
_entity.id
_entity.type
_entity.pdbx_description
1 polymer ?
#
loop_
_entity_poly.entity_id
_entity_poly.type
_entity_poly.pdbx_seq_one_letter_code
_entity_poly.pdbx_strand_id
1 'polypeptide(L)' 'MSLSAAPQLRQSDVIRRFCEDCLAPIDSLEEARRVLTFHAGHGARCPQYLAALSWASEVTA' A
#
# COMPACT_ATOMS: atom_id res chain seq x y z
N MET A 1 37.40 14.12 -3.86
CA MET A 1 35.99 14.36 -4.24
C MET A 1 35.17 13.20 -3.73
N SER A 2 34.50 13.35 -2.59
CA SER A 2 33.68 12.29 -2.00
C SER A 2 32.33 12.29 -2.69
N LEU A 3 32.07 11.25 -3.49
CA LEU A 3 30.74 10.97 -4.02
C LEU A 3 29.86 10.57 -2.83
N SER A 4 28.98 11.49 -2.40
CA SER A 4 27.99 11.23 -1.38
C SER A 4 27.19 9.99 -1.76
N ALA A 5 27.35 8.91 -0.99
CA ALA A 5 26.54 7.72 -1.14
C ALA A 5 25.08 8.11 -0.90
N ALA A 6 24.27 8.10 -1.95
CA ALA A 6 22.83 8.23 -1.80
C ALA A 6 22.37 7.15 -0.80
N PRO A 7 21.53 7.49 0.19
CA PRO A 7 21.06 6.51 1.15
C PRO A 7 20.39 5.37 0.38
N GLN A 8 20.95 4.17 0.50
CA GLN A 8 20.37 2.96 -0.05
C GLN A 8 19.07 2.71 0.73
N LEU A 9 17.95 3.20 0.18
CA LEU A 9 16.64 2.93 0.75
C LEU A 9 16.47 1.42 0.82
N ARG A 10 16.14 0.90 2.00
CA ARG A 10 15.84 -0.53 2.09
C ARG A 10 14.60 -0.80 1.25
N GLN A 11 14.52 -1.98 0.65
CA GLN A 11 13.39 -2.37 -0.19
C GLN A 11 12.05 -2.17 0.53
N SER A 12 12.00 -2.39 1.84
CA SER A 12 10.84 -2.11 2.70
C SER A 12 10.43 -0.64 2.74
N ASP A 13 11.39 0.28 2.69
CA ASP A 13 11.14 1.73 2.72
C ASP A 13 10.61 2.24 1.39
N VAL A 14 11.14 1.71 0.28
CA VAL A 14 10.65 2.01 -1.08
C VAL A 14 9.21 1.52 -1.23
N ILE A 15 8.94 0.29 -0.80
CA ILE A 15 7.61 -0.31 -0.85
C ILE A 15 6.61 0.46 0.02
N ARG A 16 6.99 0.81 1.25
CA ARG A 16 6.13 1.58 2.16
C ARG A 16 5.79 2.94 1.56
N ARG A 17 6.79 3.64 1.03
CA ARG A 17 6.59 4.95 0.39
C ARG A 17 5.69 4.86 -0.83
N PHE A 18 5.86 3.84 -1.67
CA PHE A 18 4.95 3.57 -2.78
C PHE A 18 3.51 3.33 -2.31
N CYS A 19 3.31 2.59 -1.21
CA CYS A 19 1.98 2.37 -0.65
C CYS A 19 1.34 3.64 -0.05
N GLU A 20 2.16 4.57 0.46
CA GLU A 20 1.71 5.86 0.99
C GLU A 20 1.42 6.87 -0.12
N ASP A 21 2.23 6.88 -1.20
CA ASP A 21 2.10 7.80 -2.32
C ASP A 21 0.95 7.42 -3.27
N CYS A 22 0.52 6.15 -3.29
CA CYS A 22 -0.55 5.64 -4.15
C CYS A 22 -1.93 5.56 -3.46
N LEU A 23 -2.21 6.37 -2.44
CA LEU A 23 -3.52 6.45 -1.79
C LEU A 23 -4.60 7.01 -2.74
N ALA A 24 -5.00 6.22 -3.73
CA ALA A 24 -6.20 6.44 -4.52
C ALA A 24 -7.43 6.01 -3.69
N PRO A 25 -8.55 6.74 -3.78
CA PRO A 25 -9.80 6.32 -3.17
C PRO A 25 -10.24 4.98 -3.77
N ILE A 26 -10.77 4.10 -2.92
CA ILE A 26 -11.34 2.81 -3.34
C ILE A 26 -12.83 3.03 -3.57
N ASP A 27 -13.27 2.91 -4.83
CA ASP A 27 -14.66 3.22 -5.21
C ASP A 27 -15.48 2.01 -5.67
N SER A 28 -14.83 0.84 -5.77
CA SER A 28 -15.44 -0.37 -6.31
C SER A 28 -14.90 -1.65 -5.68
N LEU A 29 -15.71 -2.72 -5.73
CA LEU A 29 -15.33 -4.05 -5.25
C LEU A 29 -14.13 -4.61 -6.02
N GLU A 30 -14.03 -4.30 -7.31
CA GLU A 30 -12.91 -4.71 -8.14
C GLU A 30 -11.61 -4.05 -7.69
N GLU A 31 -11.65 -2.73 -7.44
CA GLU A 31 -10.51 -2.00 -6.93
C GLU A 31 -10.10 -2.47 -5.53
N ALA A 32 -11.06 -2.66 -4.62
CA ALA A 32 -10.80 -3.23 -3.30
C ALA A 32 -10.08 -4.59 -3.41
N ARG A 33 -10.55 -5.47 -4.30
CA ARG A 33 -9.92 -6.78 -4.53
C ARG A 33 -8.51 -6.65 -5.08
N ARG A 34 -8.27 -5.74 -6.04
CA ARG A 34 -6.93 -5.49 -6.59
C ARG A 34 -5.97 -5.02 -5.51
N VAL A 35 -6.38 -4.05 -4.69
CA VAL A 35 -5.57 -3.52 -3.58
C VAL A 35 -5.27 -4.61 -2.55
N LEU A 36 -6.27 -5.40 -2.13
CA LEU A 36 -6.06 -6.52 -1.21
C LEU A 36 -5.07 -7.55 -1.76
N THR A 37 -5.13 -7.82 -3.06
CA THR A 37 -4.23 -8.79 -3.71
C THR A 37 -2.80 -8.25 -3.79
N PHE A 38 -2.63 -7.02 -4.26
CA PHE A 38 -1.31 -6.43 -4.48
C PHE A 38 -0.57 -6.12 -3.17
N HIS A 39 -1.32 -5.75 -2.13
CA HIS A 39 -0.77 -5.38 -0.82
C HIS A 39 -0.90 -6.49 0.25
N ALA A 40 -1.38 -7.68 -0.11
CA ALA A 40 -1.53 -8.82 0.81
C ALA A 40 -0.23 -9.13 1.57
N GLY A 41 0.92 -9.05 0.89
CA GLY A 41 2.24 -9.34 1.47
C GLY A 41 2.66 -8.38 2.58
N HIS A 42 2.04 -7.20 2.69
CA HIS A 42 2.32 -6.23 3.75
C HIS A 42 1.33 -6.34 4.92
N GLY A 43 0.13 -6.86 4.66
CA GLY A 43 -0.94 -7.02 5.64
C GLY A 43 -1.30 -5.72 6.35
N ALA A 44 -1.62 -5.81 7.64
CA ALA A 44 -2.06 -4.67 8.47
C ALA A 44 -1.03 -3.54 8.64
N ARG A 45 0.20 -3.69 8.12
CA ARG A 45 1.21 -2.62 8.11
C ARG A 45 1.11 -1.71 6.89
N CYS A 46 0.25 -2.04 5.93
CA CYS A 46 0.03 -1.25 4.72
C CYS A 46 -1.29 -0.47 4.83
N PRO A 47 -1.24 0.87 4.74
CA PRO A 47 -2.44 1.71 4.78
C PRO A 47 -3.47 1.36 3.69
N GLN A 48 -3.03 1.05 2.47
CA GLN A 48 -3.92 0.67 1.37
C GLN A 48 -4.60 -0.69 1.61
N TYR A 49 -3.87 -1.67 2.16
CA TYR A 49 -4.45 -2.96 2.54
C TYR A 49 -5.56 -2.77 3.58
N LEU A 50 -5.31 -1.93 4.60
CA LEU A 50 -6.31 -1.61 5.62
C LEU A 50 -7.52 -0.84 5.05
N ALA A 51 -7.28 0.15 4.19
CA ALA A 51 -8.35 0.90 3.53
C ALA A 51 -9.25 -0.03 2.71
N ALA A 52 -8.67 -0.96 1.95
CA ALA A 52 -9.41 -1.93 1.16
C ALA A 52 -10.19 -2.92 2.03
N LEU A 53 -9.62 -3.37 3.17
CA LEU A 53 -10.33 -4.20 4.13
C LEU A 53 -11.52 -3.47 4.77
N SER A 54 -11.35 -2.20 5.15
CA SER A 54 -12.43 -1.40 5.75
C SER A 54 -13.58 -1.23 4.76
N TRP A 55 -13.26 -0.76 3.55
CA TRP A 55 -14.25 -0.53 2.50
C TRP A 55 -14.99 -1.82 2.14
N ALA A 56 -14.28 -2.94 1.95
CA ALA A 56 -14.91 -4.22 1.62
C ALA A 56 -15.81 -4.72 2.76
N SER A 57 -15.43 -4.49 4.01
CA SER A 57 -16.25 -4.83 5.18
C SER A 57 -17.52 -3.98 5.23
N GLU A 58 -17.43 -2.68 4.98
CA GLU A 58 -18.58 -1.76 4.95
C GLU A 58 -19.59 -2.12 3.86
N VAL A 59 -19.12 -2.56 2.68
CA VAL A 59 -19.99 -2.90 1.54
C VAL A 59 -20.63 -4.29 1.69
N THR A 60 -20.05 -5.17 2.51
CA THR A 60 -20.55 -6.54 2.70
C THR A 60 -21.28 -6.78 4.02
N ALA A 61 -21.26 -5.81 4.94
CA ALA A 61 -21.99 -5.81 6.21
C ALA A 61 -23.47 -5.45 6.02
#